data_AF-A0A6I3F6X5-F1
#
_entry.id   AF-A0A6I3F6X5-F1
#
_cell.length_a   1.000
_cell.length_b   1.000
_cell.length_c   1.000
_cell.angle_alpha   90.00
_cell.angle_beta   90.00
_cell.angle_gamma   90.00
#
_symmetry.space_group_name_H-M   'P 1'
#
loop_
_entity.id
_entity.type
_entity.pdbx_description
1 polymer ?
#
loop_
_entity_poly.entity_id
_entity_poly.type
_entity_poly.pdbx_seq_one_letter_code
_entity_poly.pdbx_strand_id
1 'polypeptide(L)'
;MVAPDQWPTDVPPSGTASWYVRTEELQHHRWRVRCHVNDRHPDGELIADPGELHDTFLLWDADLDEAGRPVLSVNPAVSPGAPPMWFVHLDERDTDPPATLLVAFASDHLPPGTVVSDPVFFSMPVRNDQQVGAIRWWHGDAVVDQLFVREDLRRLHVGTVLIYAASAFHQFNGWAGRLHSDGRRTHLGEALVTGLRHPDRIARLQQLMPPMDPGTATT
;
A
#
# COMPACT_ATOMS: atom_id res chain seq x y z
N MET A 1 -0.10 10.27 13.69
CA MET A 1 -0.77 10.52 12.39
C MET A 1 -0.70 11.99 12.01
N VAL A 2 -0.33 12.31 10.76
CA VAL A 2 -0.39 13.68 10.23
C VAL A 2 -1.85 14.10 9.99
N ALA A 3 -2.21 15.30 10.46
CA ALA A 3 -3.57 15.80 10.29
C ALA A 3 -3.90 16.02 8.79
N PRO A 4 -5.15 15.84 8.35
CA PRO A 4 -5.51 15.92 6.93
C PRO A 4 -5.11 17.22 6.22
N ASP A 5 -5.11 18.35 6.93
CA ASP A 5 -4.75 19.68 6.46
C ASP A 5 -3.24 19.96 6.44
N GLN A 6 -2.44 19.05 7.00
CA GLN A 6 -0.98 19.17 7.09
C GLN A 6 -0.23 18.39 6.00
N TRP A 7 -0.96 17.70 5.12
CA TRP A 7 -0.33 16.98 4.01
C TRP A 7 0.14 17.95 2.92
N PRO A 8 1.38 17.81 2.43
CA PRO A 8 1.85 18.60 1.30
C PRO A 8 1.04 18.25 0.03
N THR A 9 0.66 19.26 -0.74
CA THR A 9 -0.16 19.10 -1.95
C THR A 9 0.64 19.14 -3.25
N ASP A 10 1.86 19.69 -3.22
CA ASP A 10 2.72 19.83 -4.40
C ASP A 10 3.41 18.50 -4.69
N VAL A 11 2.72 17.65 -5.45
CA VAL A 11 3.18 16.29 -5.69
C VAL A 11 4.43 16.28 -6.59
N PRO A 12 5.55 15.68 -6.17
CA PRO A 12 6.78 15.60 -6.98
C PRO A 12 6.54 14.88 -8.32
N PRO A 13 7.39 15.05 -9.35
CA PRO A 13 7.28 14.31 -10.60
C PRO A 13 7.24 12.78 -10.42
N SER A 14 6.71 12.06 -11.43
CA SER A 14 6.85 10.61 -11.47
C SER A 14 8.32 10.23 -11.67
N GLY A 15 8.78 9.19 -10.99
CA GLY A 15 10.18 8.76 -10.97
C GLY A 15 11.02 9.37 -9.83
N THR A 16 10.52 10.37 -9.11
CA THR A 16 11.24 10.90 -7.93
C THR A 16 11.39 9.80 -6.87
N ALA A 17 12.59 9.71 -6.28
CA ALA A 17 12.90 8.68 -5.31
C ALA A 17 12.03 8.82 -4.05
N SER A 18 11.66 7.69 -3.45
CA SER A 18 10.92 7.66 -2.18
C SER A 18 11.64 6.79 -1.16
N TRP A 19 11.88 7.31 0.03
CA TRP A 19 12.71 6.71 1.07
C TRP A 19 12.01 6.78 2.43
N TYR A 20 12.48 5.99 3.39
CA TYR A 20 11.76 5.70 4.63
C TYR A 20 12.49 6.26 5.85
N VAL A 21 11.73 6.68 6.86
CA VAL A 21 12.24 7.08 8.17
C VAL A 21 11.46 6.33 9.24
N ARG A 22 12.16 5.50 10.03
CA ARG A 22 11.61 4.88 11.24
C ARG A 22 11.87 5.81 12.42
N THR A 23 10.79 6.31 13.02
CA THR A 23 10.84 7.34 14.07
C THR A 23 10.79 6.77 15.48
N GLU A 24 10.15 5.60 15.65
CA GLU A 24 10.02 4.93 16.95
C GLU A 24 9.83 3.42 16.74
N GLU A 25 10.53 2.61 17.52
CA GLU A 25 10.26 1.17 17.60
C GLU A 25 9.04 0.93 18.52
N LEU A 26 8.09 0.17 18.02
CA LEU A 26 6.87 -0.23 18.70
C LEU A 26 6.96 -1.70 19.10
N GLN A 27 5.97 -2.17 19.87
CA GLN A 27 5.90 -3.58 20.25
C GLN A 27 5.85 -4.52 19.03
N HIS A 28 6.44 -5.71 19.18
CA HIS A 28 6.51 -6.77 18.17
C HIS A 28 7.32 -6.40 16.91
N HIS A 29 8.43 -5.68 17.08
CA HIS A 29 9.30 -5.24 15.97
C HIS A 29 8.58 -4.37 14.92
N ARG A 30 7.50 -3.73 15.35
CA ARG A 30 6.76 -2.77 14.53
C ARG A 30 7.40 -1.40 14.68
N TRP A 31 7.12 -0.48 13.78
CA TRP A 31 7.74 0.83 13.75
C TRP A 31 6.74 1.91 13.38
N ARG A 32 6.79 3.05 14.08
CA ARG A 32 6.22 4.28 13.52
C ARG A 32 7.12 4.74 12.39
N VAL A 33 6.58 4.78 11.18
CA VAL A 33 7.36 4.97 9.95
C VAL A 33 6.69 5.94 8.99
N ARG A 34 7.51 6.69 8.25
CA ARG A 34 7.08 7.66 7.24
C ARG A 34 7.83 7.44 5.93
N CYS A 35 7.18 7.75 4.82
CA CYS A 35 7.78 7.75 3.50
C CYS A 35 7.83 9.16 2.93
N HIS A 36 9.04 9.58 2.58
CA HIS A 36 9.36 10.89 2.05
C HIS A 36 9.77 10.76 0.59
N VAL A 37 9.40 11.75 -0.23
CA VAL A 37 9.69 11.77 -1.67
C VAL A 37 10.51 13.00 -1.99
N ASN A 38 11.75 12.77 -2.39
CA ASN A 38 12.67 13.68 -3.07
C ASN A 38 13.94 12.90 -3.47
N ASP A 39 14.82 13.52 -4.25
CA ASP A 39 16.04 12.86 -4.74
C ASP A 39 17.25 13.01 -3.78
N ARG A 40 17.03 13.28 -2.48
CA ARG A 40 18.11 13.36 -1.48
C ARG A 40 18.71 11.99 -1.18
N HIS A 41 17.92 10.93 -1.32
CA HIS A 41 18.31 9.56 -1.02
C HIS A 41 17.82 8.59 -2.12
N PRO A 42 18.55 7.50 -2.36
CA PRO A 42 18.09 6.37 -3.17
C PRO A 42 16.67 5.86 -2.86
N ASP A 43 15.99 5.39 -3.89
CA ASP A 43 14.63 4.85 -3.77
C ASP A 43 14.58 3.60 -2.88
N GLY A 44 13.74 3.69 -1.86
CA GLY A 44 13.44 2.71 -0.82
C GLY A 44 14.52 2.53 0.23
N GLU A 45 15.46 3.46 0.32
CA GLU A 45 16.44 3.47 1.40
C GLU A 45 15.76 3.79 2.74
N LEU A 46 16.21 3.12 3.81
CA LEU A 46 15.82 3.42 5.18
C LEU A 46 16.86 4.36 5.81
N ILE A 47 16.43 5.56 6.17
CA ILE A 47 17.30 6.62 6.69
C ILE A 47 17.11 6.72 8.21
N ALA A 48 18.21 6.53 8.95
CA ALA A 48 18.22 6.59 10.41
C ALA A 48 18.23 8.03 10.94
N ASP A 49 19.02 8.91 10.30
CA ASP A 49 19.11 10.33 10.64
C ASP A 49 18.83 11.16 9.37
N PRO A 50 17.56 11.54 9.12
CA PRO A 50 17.19 12.24 7.90
C PRO A 50 17.51 13.73 7.93
N GLY A 51 18.00 14.26 9.06
CA GLY A 51 18.10 15.69 9.28
C GLY A 51 16.75 16.40 9.13
N GLU A 52 16.75 17.57 8.51
CA GLU A 52 15.55 18.38 8.30
C GLU A 52 14.69 17.91 7.12
N LEU A 53 13.39 17.75 7.36
CA LEU A 53 12.41 17.21 6.40
C LEU A 53 11.57 18.29 5.68
N HIS A 54 11.89 19.58 5.84
CA HIS A 54 11.05 20.70 5.37
C HIS A 54 10.77 20.72 3.86
N ASP A 55 11.67 20.16 3.03
CA ASP A 55 11.49 20.07 1.56
C ASP A 55 11.25 18.63 1.08
N THR A 56 10.55 17.85 1.88
CA THR A 56 10.15 16.49 1.49
C THR A 56 8.64 16.43 1.30
N PHE A 57 8.21 15.72 0.27
CA PHE A 57 6.80 15.38 0.15
C PHE A 57 6.53 14.12 0.96
N LEU A 58 5.67 14.22 1.98
CA LEU A 58 5.21 13.05 2.74
C LEU A 58 4.20 12.27 1.89
N LEU A 59 4.55 11.04 1.51
CA LEU A 59 3.73 10.18 0.65
C LEU A 59 2.76 9.32 1.44
N TRP A 60 3.24 8.72 2.53
CA TRP A 60 2.43 7.95 3.45
C TRP A 60 3.08 7.92 4.84
N ASP A 61 2.29 7.63 5.87
CA ASP A 61 2.76 7.30 7.22
C ASP A 61 2.05 6.04 7.76
N ALA A 62 2.67 5.42 8.75
CA ALA A 62 2.07 4.33 9.51
C ALA A 62 2.35 4.48 11.00
N ASP A 63 1.33 4.23 11.81
CA ASP A 63 1.34 4.39 13.27
C ASP A 63 0.35 3.41 13.92
N LEU A 64 0.13 3.56 15.22
CA LEU A 64 -0.95 2.94 15.97
C LEU A 64 -2.04 3.95 16.33
N ASP A 65 -3.30 3.50 16.35
CA ASP A 65 -4.38 4.22 17.02
C ASP A 65 -4.37 4.01 18.54
N GLU A 66 -5.30 4.65 19.24
CA GLU A 66 -5.46 4.53 20.70
C GLU A 66 -5.78 3.10 21.16
N ALA A 67 -6.33 2.26 20.27
CA ALA A 67 -6.61 0.85 20.53
C ALA A 67 -5.43 -0.07 20.17
N GLY A 68 -4.29 0.48 19.74
CA GLY A 68 -3.10 -0.28 19.35
C GLY A 68 -3.23 -0.98 17.99
N ARG A 69 -4.19 -0.57 17.15
CA ARG A 69 -4.37 -1.07 15.78
C ARG A 69 -3.50 -0.26 14.81
N PRO A 70 -2.90 -0.89 13.79
CA PRO A 70 -2.18 -0.14 12.77
C PRO A 70 -3.10 0.84 12.04
N VAL A 71 -2.60 2.03 11.76
CA VAL A 71 -3.25 3.03 10.91
C VAL A 71 -2.29 3.42 9.81
N LEU A 72 -2.73 3.32 8.57
CA LEU A 72 -1.96 3.60 7.35
C LEU A 72 -2.57 4.83 6.66
N SER A 73 -1.86 5.94 6.60
CA SER A 73 -2.33 7.10 5.81
C SER A 73 -1.54 7.26 4.54
N VAL A 74 -2.26 7.50 3.45
CA VAL A 74 -1.70 7.82 2.13
C VAL A 74 -2.07 9.26 1.82
N ASN A 75 -1.11 10.05 1.33
CA ASN A 75 -1.35 11.45 0.99
C ASN A 75 -2.48 11.57 -0.04
N PRO A 76 -3.58 12.27 0.25
CA PRO A 76 -4.72 12.36 -0.67
C PRO A 76 -4.37 13.02 -2.02
N ALA A 77 -3.32 13.85 -2.08
CA ALA A 77 -2.86 14.47 -3.32
C ALA A 77 -2.36 13.46 -4.37
N VAL A 78 -1.95 12.25 -3.96
CA VAL A 78 -1.52 11.19 -4.92
C VAL A 78 -2.65 10.25 -5.32
N SER A 79 -3.83 10.40 -4.71
CA SER A 79 -5.00 9.55 -4.96
C SER A 79 -6.32 10.33 -4.82
N PRO A 80 -6.51 11.46 -5.52
CA PRO A 80 -7.62 12.39 -5.26
C PRO A 80 -9.02 11.80 -5.54
N GLY A 81 -9.10 10.71 -6.32
CA GLY A 81 -10.36 10.03 -6.63
C GLY A 81 -10.67 8.82 -5.74
N ALA A 82 -9.75 8.39 -4.87
CA ALA A 82 -9.94 7.18 -4.09
C ALA A 82 -10.91 7.43 -2.93
N PRO A 83 -11.89 6.52 -2.71
CA PRO A 83 -12.71 6.61 -1.51
C PRO A 83 -11.85 6.38 -0.26
N PRO A 84 -12.25 6.92 0.90
CA PRO A 84 -11.65 6.54 2.17
C PRO A 84 -11.81 5.04 2.40
N MET A 85 -10.72 4.37 2.78
CA MET A 85 -10.70 2.91 2.96
C MET A 85 -10.06 2.53 4.30
N TRP A 86 -10.56 1.44 4.88
CA TRP A 86 -9.91 0.70 5.96
C TRP A 86 -9.61 -0.73 5.48
N PHE A 87 -8.80 -1.47 6.21
CA PHE A 87 -8.21 -2.72 5.74
C PHE A 87 -8.39 -3.87 6.72
N VAL A 88 -8.57 -5.07 6.18
CA VAL A 88 -8.39 -6.34 6.89
C VAL A 88 -7.03 -6.92 6.51
N HIS A 89 -6.22 -7.25 7.51
CA HIS A 89 -4.96 -7.96 7.32
C HIS A 89 -5.16 -9.46 7.51
N LEU A 90 -4.77 -10.22 6.49
CA LEU A 90 -4.73 -11.67 6.49
C LEU A 90 -3.28 -12.13 6.31
N ASP A 91 -2.85 -13.01 7.21
CA ASP A 91 -1.52 -13.62 7.20
C ASP A 91 -1.62 -15.03 6.61
N GLU A 92 -1.03 -15.24 5.45
CA GLU A 92 -1.07 -16.51 4.71
C GLU A 92 0.23 -17.29 4.93
N ARG A 93 0.44 -17.75 6.16
CA ARG A 93 1.67 -18.47 6.55
C ARG A 93 1.82 -19.84 5.93
N ASP A 94 0.70 -20.45 5.54
CA ASP A 94 0.67 -21.82 4.99
C ASP A 94 0.97 -21.85 3.48
N THR A 95 1.19 -20.69 2.85
CA THR A 95 1.65 -20.63 1.45
C THR A 95 3.17 -20.67 1.38
N ASP A 96 3.71 -21.19 0.28
CA ASP A 96 5.15 -21.17 0.01
C ASP A 96 5.42 -20.35 -1.27
N PRO A 97 6.05 -19.15 -1.16
CA PRO A 97 6.48 -18.50 0.07
C PRO A 97 5.31 -17.91 0.90
N PRO A 98 5.51 -17.62 2.20
CA PRO A 98 4.52 -16.96 3.04
C PRO A 98 4.12 -15.60 2.45
N ALA A 99 2.82 -15.32 2.49
CA ALA A 99 2.27 -14.08 1.95
C ALA A 99 1.48 -13.32 3.00
N THR A 100 1.30 -12.04 2.74
CA THR A 100 0.41 -11.16 3.49
C THR A 100 -0.55 -10.52 2.51
N LEU A 101 -1.76 -10.26 2.98
CA LEU A 101 -2.86 -9.73 2.20
C LEU A 101 -3.54 -8.60 2.96
N LEU A 102 -3.77 -7.48 2.28
CA LEU A 102 -4.65 -6.41 2.73
C LEU A 102 -5.89 -6.38 1.84
N VAL A 103 -7.06 -6.55 2.45
CA VAL A 103 -8.36 -6.40 1.80
C VAL A 103 -8.97 -5.06 2.21
N ALA A 104 -9.28 -4.21 1.23
CA ALA A 104 -9.80 -2.87 1.47
C ALA A 104 -11.33 -2.83 1.44
N PHE A 105 -11.91 -2.00 2.31
CA PHE A 105 -13.33 -1.71 2.40
C PHE A 105 -13.54 -0.19 2.46
N ALA A 106 -14.53 0.31 1.73
CA ALA A 106 -14.90 1.73 1.72
C ALA A 106 -16.26 1.94 2.40
N SER A 107 -16.26 1.93 3.73
CA SER A 107 -17.45 2.17 4.56
C SER A 107 -17.09 3.00 5.79
N ASP A 108 -18.09 3.47 6.53
CA ASP A 108 -17.95 4.27 7.75
C ASP A 108 -17.77 3.45 9.04
N HIS A 109 -17.80 2.10 8.97
CA HIS A 109 -17.59 1.22 10.12
C HIS A 109 -16.26 1.43 10.87
N LEU A 110 -15.21 1.87 10.18
CA LEU A 110 -13.90 2.17 10.76
C LEU A 110 -13.31 3.44 10.14
N PRO A 111 -12.49 4.19 10.90
CA PRO A 111 -11.76 5.32 10.35
C PRO A 111 -10.86 4.90 9.17
N PRO A 112 -10.65 5.78 8.17
CA PRO A 112 -9.75 5.50 7.06
C PRO A 112 -8.33 5.16 7.53
N GLY A 113 -7.69 4.22 6.84
CA GLY A 113 -6.34 3.76 7.17
C GLY A 113 -6.28 2.66 8.24
N THR A 114 -7.34 2.47 9.03
CA THR A 114 -7.37 1.45 10.09
C THR A 114 -7.14 0.06 9.52
N VAL A 115 -6.26 -0.72 10.14
CA VAL A 115 -6.03 -2.13 9.83
C VAL A 115 -6.57 -2.99 10.98
N VAL A 116 -7.41 -3.97 10.66
CA VAL A 116 -7.91 -4.95 11.62
C VAL A 116 -7.50 -6.37 11.23
N SER A 117 -7.43 -7.26 12.22
CA SER A 117 -7.22 -8.68 11.99
C SER A 117 -8.52 -9.39 11.60
N ASP A 118 -8.39 -10.57 10.99
CA ASP A 118 -9.50 -11.44 10.62
C ASP A 118 -10.55 -11.68 11.74
N PRO A 119 -10.18 -11.98 13.01
CA PRO A 119 -11.19 -12.17 14.07
C PRO A 119 -12.02 -10.91 14.38
N VAL A 120 -11.41 -9.73 14.25
CA VAL A 120 -12.12 -8.46 14.45
C VAL A 120 -13.09 -8.25 13.29
N PHE A 121 -12.66 -8.49 12.05
CA PHE A 121 -13.51 -8.40 10.87
C PHE A 121 -14.73 -9.31 10.95
N PHE A 122 -14.58 -10.56 11.36
CA PHE A 122 -15.71 -11.49 11.51
C PHE A 122 -16.76 -11.08 12.54
N SER A 123 -16.42 -10.18 13.47
CA SER A 123 -17.36 -9.61 14.42
C SER A 123 -18.13 -8.39 13.90
N MET A 124 -17.75 -7.86 12.73
CA MET A 124 -18.33 -6.66 12.14
C MET A 124 -19.52 -6.99 11.23
N PRO A 125 -20.51 -6.08 11.08
CA PRO A 125 -21.63 -6.26 10.15
C PRO A 125 -21.24 -5.94 8.69
N VAL A 126 -20.04 -6.37 8.27
CA VAL A 126 -19.48 -6.11 6.93
C VAL A 126 -19.36 -7.43 6.19
N ARG A 127 -19.85 -7.46 4.95
CA ARG A 127 -19.82 -8.66 4.11
C ARG A 127 -18.58 -8.63 3.21
N ASN A 128 -18.05 -9.81 2.89
CA ASN A 128 -16.88 -9.93 2.02
C ASN A 128 -17.13 -9.38 0.60
N ASP A 129 -18.36 -9.46 0.08
CA ASP A 129 -18.73 -8.90 -1.22
C ASP A 129 -18.71 -7.36 -1.28
N GLN A 130 -18.52 -6.69 -0.13
CA GLN A 130 -18.35 -5.24 -0.04
C GLN A 130 -16.89 -4.79 -0.22
N GLN A 131 -15.94 -5.73 -0.38
CA GLN A 131 -14.55 -5.39 -0.66
C GLN A 131 -14.42 -4.49 -1.90
N VAL A 132 -13.52 -3.51 -1.84
CA VAL A 132 -13.26 -2.58 -2.96
C VAL A 132 -11.98 -2.92 -3.71
N GLY A 133 -11.10 -3.69 -3.08
CA GLY A 133 -9.87 -4.20 -3.68
C GLY A 133 -9.04 -4.99 -2.68
N ALA A 134 -7.99 -5.61 -3.16
CA ALA A 134 -7.09 -6.41 -2.35
C ALA A 134 -5.66 -6.35 -2.92
N ILE A 135 -4.66 -6.40 -2.05
CA ILE A 135 -3.26 -6.52 -2.45
C ILE A 135 -2.56 -7.60 -1.62
N ARG A 136 -1.90 -8.52 -2.33
CA ARG A 136 -1.15 -9.65 -1.77
C ARG A 136 0.31 -9.54 -2.16
N TRP A 137 1.21 -9.76 -1.21
CA TRP A 137 2.64 -9.77 -1.48
C TRP A 137 3.38 -10.78 -0.60
N TRP A 138 4.54 -11.24 -1.09
CA TRP A 138 5.47 -12.04 -0.31
C TRP A 138 6.33 -11.11 0.53
N HIS A 139 6.10 -11.08 1.84
CA HIS A 139 6.75 -10.10 2.71
C HIS A 139 8.27 -10.35 2.86
N GLY A 140 8.74 -11.58 2.64
CA GLY A 140 10.17 -11.92 2.68
C GLY A 140 10.98 -11.22 1.60
N ASP A 141 10.43 -11.16 0.39
CA ASP A 141 11.11 -10.57 -0.78
C ASP A 141 10.52 -9.22 -1.20
N ALA A 142 9.43 -8.78 -0.57
CA ALA A 142 8.69 -7.56 -0.93
C ALA A 142 8.14 -7.58 -2.39
N VAL A 143 7.83 -8.76 -2.93
CA VAL A 143 7.26 -8.89 -4.28
C VAL A 143 5.74 -8.89 -4.21
N VAL A 144 5.11 -7.96 -4.91
CA VAL A 144 3.65 -7.93 -5.10
C VAL A 144 3.24 -9.06 -6.02
N ASP A 145 2.44 -9.98 -5.48
CA ASP A 145 1.94 -11.15 -6.21
C ASP A 145 0.60 -10.85 -6.88
N GLN A 146 -0.32 -10.19 -6.16
CA GLN A 146 -1.66 -9.87 -6.69
C GLN A 146 -2.12 -8.48 -6.28
N LEU A 147 -2.81 -7.82 -7.21
CA LEU A 147 -3.50 -6.56 -6.97
C LEU A 147 -4.84 -6.57 -7.69
N PHE A 148 -5.92 -6.59 -6.92
CA PHE A 148 -7.28 -6.60 -7.40
C PHE A 148 -7.99 -5.29 -7.03
N VAL A 149 -8.80 -4.76 -7.97
CA VAL A 149 -9.67 -3.61 -7.75
C VAL A 149 -11.03 -3.92 -8.37
N ARG A 150 -12.09 -3.70 -7.59
CA ARG A 150 -13.48 -3.85 -8.02
C ARG A 150 -13.75 -3.00 -9.26
N GLU A 151 -14.46 -3.56 -10.23
CA GLU A 151 -14.54 -2.99 -11.59
C GLU A 151 -15.04 -1.54 -11.66
N ASP A 152 -16.12 -1.24 -10.93
CA ASP A 152 -16.75 0.08 -10.82
C ASP A 152 -15.87 1.14 -10.13
N LEU A 153 -14.81 0.71 -9.43
CA LEU A 153 -13.87 1.59 -8.73
C LEU A 153 -12.50 1.68 -9.44
N ARG A 154 -12.37 1.06 -10.61
CA ARG A 154 -11.15 1.21 -11.44
C ARG A 154 -11.01 2.66 -11.90
N ARG A 155 -9.76 3.09 -12.08
CA ARG A 155 -9.40 4.49 -12.45
C ARG A 155 -9.76 5.55 -11.41
N LEU A 156 -10.21 5.14 -10.22
CA LEU A 156 -10.40 6.01 -9.06
C LEU A 156 -9.23 5.92 -8.08
N HIS A 157 -8.02 5.59 -8.54
CA HIS A 157 -6.80 5.50 -7.70
C HIS A 157 -6.83 4.46 -6.56
N VAL A 158 -7.82 3.57 -6.49
CA VAL A 158 -7.87 2.50 -5.47
C VAL A 158 -6.61 1.62 -5.51
N GLY A 159 -6.14 1.24 -6.69
CA GLY A 159 -4.90 0.47 -6.85
C GLY A 159 -3.66 1.21 -6.30
N THR A 160 -3.59 2.53 -6.50
CA THR A 160 -2.51 3.38 -5.96
C THR A 160 -2.52 3.37 -4.44
N VAL A 161 -3.70 3.53 -3.82
CA VAL A 161 -3.82 3.49 -2.36
C VAL A 161 -3.46 2.11 -1.81
N LEU A 162 -3.89 1.02 -2.46
CA LEU A 162 -3.52 -0.34 -2.05
C LEU A 162 -2.00 -0.54 -2.06
N ILE A 163 -1.30 -0.09 -3.11
CA ILE A 163 0.17 -0.20 -3.21
C ILE A 163 0.85 0.58 -2.08
N TYR A 164 0.42 1.82 -1.80
CA TYR A 164 1.02 2.63 -0.75
C TYR A 164 0.65 2.18 0.66
N ALA A 165 -0.58 1.71 0.88
CA ALA A 165 -0.99 1.10 2.14
C ALA A 165 -0.17 -0.17 2.42
N ALA A 166 0.01 -1.05 1.41
CA ALA A 166 0.87 -2.22 1.56
C ALA A 166 2.33 -1.83 1.83
N SER A 167 2.85 -0.79 1.17
CA SER A 167 4.21 -0.29 1.41
C SER A 167 4.36 0.24 2.84
N ALA A 168 3.38 1.01 3.32
CA ALA A 168 3.32 1.51 4.69
C ALA A 168 3.25 0.36 5.70
N PHE A 169 2.38 -0.62 5.47
CA PHE A 169 2.23 -1.80 6.32
C PHE A 169 3.50 -2.67 6.34
N HIS A 170 4.17 -2.83 5.19
CA HIS A 170 5.41 -3.58 5.07
C HIS A 170 6.51 -2.96 5.94
N GLN A 171 6.72 -1.64 5.82
CA GLN A 171 7.73 -0.93 6.60
C GLN A 171 7.34 -0.85 8.09
N PHE A 172 6.05 -0.71 8.38
CA PHE A 172 5.52 -0.70 9.73
C PHE A 172 5.80 -2.02 10.46
N ASN A 173 5.76 -3.16 9.78
CA ASN A 173 6.13 -4.47 10.36
C ASN A 173 7.64 -4.73 10.39
N GLY A 174 8.46 -3.72 10.05
CA GLY A 174 9.91 -3.83 10.12
C GLY A 174 10.53 -4.70 9.02
N TRP A 175 9.74 -5.19 8.06
CA TRP A 175 10.19 -6.09 7.00
C TRP A 175 11.20 -5.40 6.06
N ALA A 176 12.07 -6.21 5.47
CA ALA A 176 13.19 -5.73 4.68
C ALA A 176 12.80 -5.46 3.22
N GLY A 177 13.47 -4.47 2.62
CA GLY A 177 13.29 -4.13 1.21
C GLY A 177 12.13 -3.16 0.98
N ARG A 178 11.69 -3.08 -0.28
CA ARG A 178 10.58 -2.23 -0.72
C ARG A 178 9.70 -2.99 -1.69
N LEU A 179 8.41 -2.67 -1.68
CA LEU A 179 7.47 -3.33 -2.58
C LEU A 179 7.85 -3.10 -4.04
N HIS A 180 7.87 -4.17 -4.81
CA HIS A 180 8.17 -4.17 -6.23
C HIS A 180 7.40 -5.27 -6.99
N SER A 181 7.41 -5.20 -8.31
CA SER A 181 6.88 -6.25 -9.20
C SER A 181 8.02 -7.06 -9.81
N ASP A 182 7.78 -8.35 -10.05
CA ASP A 182 8.73 -9.30 -10.65
C ASP A 182 8.61 -9.47 -12.17
N GLY A 183 7.69 -8.75 -12.81
CA GLY A 183 7.48 -8.83 -14.26
C GLY A 183 6.31 -9.71 -14.70
N ARG A 184 5.59 -10.36 -13.78
CA ARG A 184 4.35 -11.10 -14.07
C ARG A 184 3.14 -10.19 -13.86
N ARG A 185 2.36 -9.91 -14.91
CA ARG A 185 1.20 -9.00 -14.83
C ARG A 185 0.10 -9.36 -15.82
N THR A 186 -1.13 -8.95 -15.54
CA THR A 186 -2.25 -9.03 -16.50
C THR A 186 -2.26 -7.83 -17.47
N HIS A 187 -3.11 -7.84 -18.49
CA HIS A 187 -3.31 -6.66 -19.36
C HIS A 187 -3.75 -5.41 -18.57
N LEU A 188 -4.68 -5.59 -17.61
CA LEU A 188 -5.09 -4.49 -16.73
C LEU A 188 -3.95 -4.03 -15.81
N GLY A 189 -3.14 -4.98 -15.34
CA GLY A 189 -1.93 -4.67 -14.58
C GLY A 189 -0.97 -3.81 -15.39
N GLU A 190 -0.80 -4.07 -16.68
CA GLU A 190 0.10 -3.26 -17.52
C GLU A 190 -0.46 -1.88 -17.83
N ALA A 191 -1.78 -1.74 -17.99
CA ALA A 191 -2.41 -0.42 -18.08
C ALA A 191 -2.18 0.40 -16.79
N LEU A 192 -2.24 -0.23 -15.61
CA LEU A 192 -1.97 0.44 -14.34
C LEU A 192 -0.55 1.00 -14.26
N VAL A 193 0.46 0.26 -14.76
CA VAL A 193 1.88 0.65 -14.70
C VAL A 193 2.11 2.03 -15.32
N THR A 194 1.41 2.36 -16.40
CA THR A 194 1.54 3.66 -17.09
C THR A 194 1.18 4.87 -16.19
N GLY A 195 0.38 4.65 -15.14
CA GLY A 195 -0.05 5.68 -14.19
C GLY A 195 0.70 5.66 -12.85
N LEU A 196 1.67 4.77 -12.66
CA LEU A 196 2.40 4.68 -11.39
C LEU A 196 3.47 5.77 -11.25
N ARG A 197 3.67 6.23 -10.01
CA ARG A 197 4.65 7.28 -9.68
C ARG A 197 6.08 6.77 -9.53
N HIS A 198 6.25 5.47 -9.31
CA HIS A 198 7.55 4.83 -9.12
C HIS A 198 7.73 3.71 -10.16
N PRO A 199 7.87 4.06 -11.45
CA PRO A 199 7.95 3.08 -12.54
C PRO A 199 9.14 2.13 -12.38
N ASP A 200 10.24 2.59 -11.77
CA ASP A 200 11.45 1.78 -11.54
C ASP A 200 11.27 0.66 -10.51
N ARG A 201 10.16 0.66 -9.76
CA ARG A 201 9.76 -0.46 -8.88
C ARG A 201 9.04 -1.57 -9.63
N ILE A 202 8.78 -1.36 -10.92
CA ILE A 202 8.08 -2.31 -11.77
C ILE A 202 9.08 -2.96 -12.70
N ALA A 203 9.40 -4.24 -12.47
CA ALA A 203 10.23 -4.98 -13.39
C ALA A 203 9.58 -5.02 -14.79
N ARG A 204 10.43 -5.05 -15.83
CA ARG A 204 10.00 -5.22 -17.22
C ARG A 204 9.05 -6.40 -17.34
N LEU A 205 8.01 -6.27 -18.16
CA LEU A 205 7.06 -7.36 -18.40
C LEU A 205 7.80 -8.59 -18.93
N GLN A 206 7.72 -9.69 -18.19
CA GLN A 206 8.30 -10.99 -18.54
C GLN A 206 7.21 -11.99 -18.92
N GLN A 207 6.06 -11.93 -18.24
CA GLN A 207 4.95 -12.84 -18.46
C GLN A 207 3.61 -12.12 -18.33
N LEU A 208 2.76 -12.31 -19.33
CA LEU A 208 1.37 -11.91 -19.28
C LEU A 208 0.55 -13.00 -18.56
N MET A 209 -0.08 -12.63 -17.45
CA MET A 209 -0.92 -13.51 -16.64
C MET A 209 -2.37 -13.46 -17.10
N PRO A 210 -3.15 -14.54 -16.92
CA PRO A 210 -4.58 -14.53 -17.22
C PRO A 210 -5.33 -13.50 -16.35
N PRO A 211 -6.50 -13.01 -16.78
CA PRO A 211 -7.35 -12.14 -15.98
C PRO A 211 -7.71 -12.77 -14.63
N MET A 212 -7.80 -11.94 -13.59
CA MET A 212 -8.23 -12.39 -12.26
C MET A 212 -9.76 -12.50 -12.12
N ASP A 213 -10.51 -11.82 -13.00
CA ASP A 213 -11.97 -11.93 -13.03
C ASP A 213 -12.40 -13.18 -13.82
N PRO A 214 -13.20 -14.09 -13.22
CA PRO A 214 -13.75 -15.23 -13.96
C PRO A 214 -14.74 -14.73 -15.02
N GLY A 215 -14.39 -14.87 -16.30
CA GLY A 215 -15.24 -14.51 -17.44
C GLY A 215 -14.57 -13.66 -18.52
N THR A 216 -13.41 -13.05 -18.24
CA THR A 216 -12.64 -12.25 -19.21
C THR A 216 -11.66 -13.07 -20.08
N ALA A 217 -11.93 -14.36 -20.31
CA ALA A 217 -11.22 -15.08 -21.36
C ALA A 217 -11.71 -14.54 -22.71
N THR A 218 -10.92 -13.66 -23.32
CA THR A 218 -11.17 -13.04 -24.63
C THR A 218 -11.53 -14.10 -25.67
N THR A 219 -12.73 -13.98 -26.23
CA THR A 219 -13.10 -14.48 -27.56
C THR A 219 -12.34 -13.74 -28.64
#